data_AF-A0A5B7BGE1-F1
#
_entry.id   AF-A0A5B7BGE1-F1
#
_cell.length_a   1.000
_cell.length_b   1.000
_cell.length_c   1.000
_cell.angle_alpha   90.00
_cell.angle_beta   90.00
_cell.angle_gamma   90.00
#
_symmetry.space_group_name_H-M   'P 1'
#
loop_
_entity.id
_entity.type
_entity.pdbx_description
1 polymer ?
#
loop_
_entity_poly.entity_id
_entity_poly.type
_entity_poly.pdbx_seq_one_letter_code
_entity_poly.pdbx_strand_id
1 'polypeptide(L)'
;EPLVHRDLKPANILLDRNFVSKISDVGLARIVPPSVSDSVTQYRMTSAAGTFCYIDPEYQQTGMLGIKSDVYSLGILLLQIVTAKPPMGLTHHVERAIERGTFTELLDPDVPDWPVEEALKFAKLALECAELRRKDRPDLGRVVLPELNKLRALALEKMFP
;
A
#
# COMPACT_ATOMS: atom_id res chain seq x y z
N GLU A 1 -16.55 -7.67 11.71
CA GLU A 1 -15.35 -8.49 11.44
C GLU A 1 -14.62 -7.89 10.26
N PRO A 2 -13.29 -7.77 10.27
CA PRO A 2 -12.54 -7.20 9.15
C PRO A 2 -12.66 -8.06 7.89
N LEU A 3 -12.91 -7.42 6.75
CA LEU A 3 -12.85 -8.02 5.41
C LEU A 3 -11.48 -7.73 4.80
N VAL A 4 -10.78 -8.77 4.35
CA VAL A 4 -9.48 -8.67 3.67
C VAL A 4 -9.67 -9.00 2.19
N HIS A 5 -9.18 -8.13 1.31
CA HIS A 5 -9.37 -8.18 -0.14
C HIS A 5 -8.48 -9.22 -0.83
N ARG A 6 -7.20 -9.29 -0.45
CA ARG A 6 -6.16 -10.21 -1.00
C ARG A 6 -5.70 -9.97 -2.43
N ASP A 7 -6.22 -8.97 -3.11
CA ASP A 7 -5.84 -8.67 -4.50
C ASP A 7 -5.94 -7.16 -4.79
N LEU A 8 -5.49 -6.34 -3.85
CA LEU A 8 -5.37 -4.91 -4.10
C LEU A 8 -4.23 -4.67 -5.09
N LYS A 9 -4.58 -4.11 -6.26
CA LYS A 9 -3.69 -3.80 -7.38
C LYS A 9 -4.33 -2.71 -8.25
N PRO A 10 -3.57 -2.01 -9.12
CA PRO A 10 -4.12 -0.88 -9.87
C PRO A 10 -5.35 -1.26 -10.70
N ALA A 11 -5.33 -2.45 -11.33
CA ALA A 11 -6.45 -2.96 -12.13
C ALA A 11 -7.76 -3.16 -11.34
N ASN A 12 -7.69 -3.28 -10.01
CA ASN A 12 -8.84 -3.44 -9.13
C ASN A 12 -9.29 -2.12 -8.46
N ILE A 13 -8.56 -1.01 -8.71
CA ILE A 13 -8.95 0.33 -8.30
C ILE A 13 -9.55 1.06 -9.50
N LEU A 14 -10.87 1.08 -9.58
CA LEU A 14 -11.60 1.75 -10.65
C LEU A 14 -11.73 3.24 -10.34
N LEU A 15 -11.84 4.05 -11.39
CA LEU A 15 -12.10 5.48 -11.30
C LEU A 15 -13.44 5.76 -11.97
N ASP A 16 -14.31 6.52 -11.32
CA ASP A 16 -15.52 7.02 -11.97
C ASP A 16 -15.25 8.31 -12.78
N ARG A 17 -16.30 8.87 -13.39
CA ARG A 17 -16.20 10.09 -14.22
C ARG A 17 -15.63 11.31 -13.50
N ASN A 18 -15.64 11.31 -12.16
CA ASN A 18 -15.12 12.38 -11.31
C ASN A 18 -13.77 11.99 -10.69
N PHE A 19 -13.12 10.94 -11.20
CA PHE A 19 -11.89 10.37 -10.65
C PHE A 19 -12.01 9.91 -9.18
N VAL A 20 -13.23 9.63 -8.70
CA VAL A 20 -13.42 9.02 -7.38
C VAL A 20 -13.06 7.55 -7.49
N SER A 21 -12.09 7.12 -6.68
CA SER A 21 -11.61 5.73 -6.65
C SER A 21 -12.62 4.79 -6.01
N LYS A 22 -12.80 3.61 -6.61
CA LYS A 22 -13.64 2.52 -6.10
C LYS A 22 -12.88 1.20 -6.16
N ILE A 23 -12.90 0.45 -5.05
CA ILE A 23 -12.31 -0.88 -5.00
C ILE A 23 -13.28 -1.87 -5.64
N SER A 24 -12.75 -2.77 -6.46
CA SER A 24 -13.49 -3.79 -7.22
C SER A 24 -12.82 -5.16 -7.12
N ASP A 25 -13.44 -6.19 -7.68
CA ASP A 25 -12.95 -7.58 -7.68
C ASP A 25 -12.71 -8.19 -6.29
N VAL A 26 -13.81 -8.36 -5.55
CA VAL A 26 -13.82 -9.03 -4.25
C VAL A 26 -13.86 -10.57 -4.37
N GLY A 27 -13.53 -11.14 -5.54
CA GLY A 27 -13.60 -12.58 -5.78
C GLY A 27 -12.71 -13.41 -4.85
N LEU A 28 -11.60 -12.82 -4.39
CA LEU A 28 -10.71 -13.46 -3.42
C LEU A 28 -10.98 -13.07 -1.97
N ALA A 29 -11.85 -12.08 -1.71
CA ALA A 29 -12.00 -11.47 -0.40
C ALA A 29 -12.48 -12.47 0.67
N ARG A 30 -12.03 -12.26 1.92
CA ARG A 30 -12.32 -13.13 3.06
C ARG A 30 -12.56 -12.33 4.33
N ILE A 31 -13.61 -12.69 5.06
CA ILE A 31 -13.83 -12.19 6.42
C ILE A 31 -12.84 -12.90 7.35
N VAL A 32 -12.16 -12.13 8.18
CA VAL A 32 -11.22 -12.62 9.20
C VAL A 32 -11.83 -12.32 10.57
N PRO A 33 -12.11 -13.33 11.41
CA PRO A 33 -12.66 -13.11 12.74
C PRO A 33 -11.73 -12.24 13.61
N PRO A 34 -12.26 -11.27 14.38
CA PRO A 34 -11.46 -10.38 15.23
C PRO A 34 -10.82 -11.08 16.45
N SER A 35 -11.17 -12.33 16.71
CA SER A 35 -10.74 -13.10 17.88
C SER A 35 -9.37 -13.75 17.70
N VAL A 36 -8.33 -13.02 17.29
CA VAL A 36 -6.94 -13.45 17.50
C VAL A 36 -6.02 -12.22 17.53
N SER A 37 -6.00 -11.51 18.66
CA SER A 37 -4.89 -10.63 19.01
C SER A 37 -3.64 -11.48 19.21
N ASP A 38 -2.73 -11.46 18.25
CA ASP A 38 -1.29 -11.79 18.37
C ASP A 38 -0.86 -13.15 18.96
N SER A 39 -1.79 -14.05 19.27
CA SER A 39 -1.47 -15.35 19.86
C SER A 39 -2.48 -16.44 19.45
N VAL A 40 -2.00 -17.34 18.59
CA VAL A 40 -2.45 -18.74 18.44
C VAL A 40 -3.78 -19.02 17.68
N THR A 41 -3.59 -19.63 16.49
CA THR A 41 -4.41 -20.65 15.80
C THR A 41 -5.93 -20.47 15.66
N GLN A 42 -6.34 -19.54 14.81
CA GLN A 42 -7.45 -19.81 13.87
C GLN A 42 -7.31 -18.95 12.59
N TYR A 43 -6.10 -18.95 12.02
CA TYR A 43 -5.83 -18.34 10.73
C TYR A 43 -6.17 -19.37 9.65
N ARG A 44 -7.05 -19.03 8.71
CA ARG A 44 -7.32 -19.93 7.56
C ARG A 44 -6.04 -20.09 6.77
N MET A 45 -5.31 -21.19 6.99
CA MET A 45 -4.25 -21.67 6.10
C MET A 45 -4.88 -21.80 4.72
N THR A 46 -4.62 -20.83 3.85
CA THR A 46 -5.09 -20.82 2.47
C THR A 46 -3.88 -20.80 1.58
N SER A 47 -3.94 -21.51 0.46
CA SER A 47 -2.97 -21.31 -0.61
C SER A 47 -2.89 -19.82 -0.95
N ALA A 48 -1.67 -19.30 -1.07
CA ALA A 48 -1.44 -17.93 -1.47
C ALA A 48 -2.19 -17.66 -2.78
N ALA A 49 -3.02 -16.64 -2.78
CA ALA A 49 -3.75 -16.18 -3.96
C ALA A 49 -3.68 -14.65 -3.99
N GLY A 50 -3.62 -14.10 -5.20
CA GLY A 50 -3.43 -12.68 -5.46
C GLY A 50 -2.53 -12.47 -6.68
N THR A 51 -2.27 -11.22 -7.01
CA THR A 51 -1.42 -10.85 -8.15
C THR A 51 0.04 -10.74 -7.73
N PHE A 52 0.92 -11.39 -8.49
CA PHE A 52 2.37 -11.34 -8.28
C PHE A 52 2.87 -9.89 -8.13
N CYS A 53 3.84 -9.66 -7.23
CA CYS A 53 4.31 -8.36 -6.73
C CYS A 53 3.40 -7.64 -5.71
N TYR A 54 2.12 -7.99 -5.57
CA TYR A 54 1.23 -7.40 -4.55
C TYR A 54 0.92 -8.35 -3.39
N ILE A 55 1.26 -9.64 -3.55
CA ILE A 55 1.07 -10.65 -2.51
C ILE A 55 2.01 -10.34 -1.34
N ASP A 56 1.44 -10.22 -0.14
CA ASP A 56 2.16 -10.15 1.11
C ASP A 56 3.15 -11.34 1.23
N PRO A 57 4.46 -11.10 1.33
CA PRO A 57 5.46 -12.17 1.35
C PRO A 57 5.35 -13.06 2.59
N GLU A 58 4.96 -12.50 3.75
CA GLU A 58 4.73 -13.28 4.97
C GLU A 58 3.49 -14.16 4.81
N TYR A 59 2.41 -13.64 4.20
CA TYR A 59 1.24 -14.44 3.83
C TYR A 59 1.60 -15.55 2.83
N GLN A 60 2.40 -15.25 1.81
CA GLN A 60 2.83 -16.23 0.81
C GLN A 60 3.61 -17.39 1.45
N GLN A 61 4.49 -17.08 2.39
CA GLN A 61 5.32 -18.07 3.07
C GLN A 61 4.55 -18.88 4.12
N THR A 62 3.71 -18.22 4.91
CA THR A 62 3.07 -18.82 6.09
C THR A 62 1.64 -19.29 5.85
N GLY A 63 0.99 -18.82 4.79
CA GLY A 63 -0.45 -18.98 4.56
C GLY A 63 -1.33 -18.15 5.51
N MET A 64 -0.72 -17.34 6.41
CA MET A 64 -1.44 -16.55 7.41
C MET A 64 -1.96 -15.25 6.82
N LEU A 65 -3.27 -15.17 6.63
CA LEU A 65 -3.94 -13.98 6.13
C LEU A 65 -4.36 -13.03 7.27
N GLY A 66 -4.16 -11.72 7.10
CA GLY A 66 -4.72 -10.70 7.98
C GLY A 66 -4.88 -9.34 7.29
N ILE A 67 -5.41 -8.36 8.03
CA ILE A 67 -5.61 -6.97 7.53
C ILE A 67 -4.30 -6.39 6.99
N LYS A 68 -3.19 -6.70 7.64
CA LYS A 68 -1.84 -6.24 7.27
C LYS A 68 -1.35 -6.79 5.93
N SER A 69 -1.99 -7.83 5.38
CA SER A 69 -1.70 -8.31 4.04
C SER A 69 -2.19 -7.31 2.98
N ASP A 70 -3.37 -6.72 3.16
CA ASP A 70 -3.85 -5.64 2.29
C ASP A 70 -3.03 -4.34 2.48
N VAL A 71 -2.50 -4.09 3.68
CA VAL A 71 -1.58 -2.96 3.93
C VAL A 71 -0.31 -3.09 3.10
N TYR A 72 0.24 -4.29 2.95
CA TYR A 72 1.39 -4.53 2.07
C TYR A 72 1.07 -4.19 0.62
N SER A 73 -0.03 -4.73 0.10
CA SER A 73 -0.49 -4.46 -1.27
C SER A 73 -0.74 -2.96 -1.51
N LEU A 74 -1.30 -2.27 -0.51
CA LEU A 74 -1.47 -0.82 -0.52
C LEU A 74 -0.12 -0.09 -0.58
N GLY A 75 0.90 -0.52 0.18
CA GLY A 75 2.23 0.07 0.12
C GLY A 75 2.81 0.02 -1.31
N ILE A 76 2.71 -1.13 -1.98
CA ILE A 76 3.15 -1.26 -3.38
C ILE A 76 2.36 -0.33 -4.29
N LEU A 77 1.03 -0.25 -4.14
CA LEU A 77 0.18 0.67 -4.89
C LEU A 77 0.61 2.13 -4.75
N LEU A 78 0.85 2.59 -3.52
CA LEU A 78 1.26 3.96 -3.23
C LEU A 78 2.63 4.26 -3.86
N LEU A 79 3.59 3.33 -3.79
CA LEU A 79 4.88 3.50 -4.46
C LEU A 79 4.73 3.62 -5.99
N GLN A 80 3.81 2.87 -6.59
CA GLN A 80 3.54 3.02 -8.02
C GLN A 80 2.91 4.38 -8.35
N ILE A 81 2.01 4.88 -7.50
CA ILE A 81 1.37 6.19 -7.71
C ILE A 81 2.41 7.32 -7.74
N VAL A 82 3.41 7.28 -6.85
CA VAL A 82 4.40 8.37 -6.77
C VAL A 82 5.52 8.25 -7.81
N THR A 83 5.76 7.05 -8.36
CA THR A 83 6.88 6.80 -9.29
C THR A 83 6.48 6.52 -10.73
N ALA A 84 5.22 6.15 -10.98
CA ALA A 84 4.74 5.54 -12.23
C ALA A 84 5.54 4.30 -12.69
N LYS A 85 6.28 3.63 -11.79
CA LYS A 85 7.13 2.48 -12.15
C LYS A 85 6.42 1.14 -11.95
N PRO A 86 6.86 0.07 -12.64
CA PRO A 86 6.39 -1.29 -12.40
C PRO A 86 6.67 -1.75 -10.94
N PRO A 87 5.84 -2.64 -10.37
CA PRO A 87 5.94 -3.01 -8.95
C PRO A 87 7.13 -3.92 -8.64
N MET A 88 7.69 -4.60 -9.65
CA MET A 88 8.81 -5.53 -9.48
C MET A 88 10.05 -4.82 -8.94
N GLY A 89 10.50 -5.20 -7.74
CA GLY A 89 11.68 -4.62 -7.10
C GLY A 89 11.53 -3.15 -6.71
N LEU A 90 10.32 -2.60 -6.75
CA LEU A 90 10.07 -1.17 -6.58
C LEU A 90 10.46 -0.67 -5.19
N THR A 91 10.14 -1.43 -4.14
CA THR A 91 10.51 -1.10 -2.75
C THR A 91 12.02 -0.89 -2.61
N HIS A 92 12.82 -1.86 -3.07
CA HIS A 92 14.28 -1.79 -3.04
C HIS A 92 14.83 -0.61 -3.87
N HIS A 93 14.24 -0.34 -5.04
CA HIS A 93 14.67 0.81 -5.85
C HIS A 93 14.41 2.14 -5.14
N VAL A 94 13.23 2.30 -4.53
CA VAL A 94 12.85 3.52 -3.81
C VAL A 94 13.69 3.69 -2.56
N GLU A 95 13.84 2.66 -1.74
CA GLU A 95 14.68 2.67 -0.54
C GLU A 95 16.12 3.10 -0.87
N ARG A 96 16.74 2.44 -1.87
CA ARG A 96 18.09 2.78 -2.31
C ARG A 96 18.23 4.22 -2.83
N ALA A 97 17.21 4.74 -3.52
CA ALA A 97 17.24 6.12 -4.00
C ALA A 97 17.10 7.13 -2.85
N ILE A 98 16.29 6.82 -1.84
CA ILE A 98 16.19 7.64 -0.62
C ILE A 98 17.53 7.65 0.11
N GLU A 99 18.16 6.50 0.31
CA GLU A 99 19.47 6.38 0.96
C GLU A 99 20.58 7.16 0.22
N ARG A 100 20.53 7.16 -1.12
CA ARG A 100 21.50 7.87 -1.97
C ARG A 100 21.18 9.34 -2.19
N GLY A 101 20.03 9.82 -1.73
CA GLY A 101 19.56 11.18 -1.98
C GLY A 101 19.12 11.45 -3.42
N THR A 102 18.83 10.40 -4.20
CA THR A 102 18.40 10.49 -5.62
C THR A 102 16.91 10.17 -5.81
N PHE A 103 16.10 10.30 -4.75
CA PHE A 103 14.66 9.99 -4.79
C PHE A 103 13.90 10.78 -5.86
N THR A 104 14.28 12.03 -6.13
CA THR A 104 13.64 12.88 -7.15
C THR A 104 13.71 12.28 -8.56
N GLU A 105 14.72 11.47 -8.87
CA GLU A 105 14.87 10.77 -10.15
C GLU A 105 13.90 9.58 -10.30
N LEU A 106 13.24 9.18 -9.22
CA LEU A 106 12.23 8.13 -9.24
C LEU A 106 10.80 8.65 -9.35
N LEU A 107 10.58 9.94 -9.12
CA LEU A 107 9.27 10.56 -9.21
C LEU A 107 8.72 10.42 -10.64
N ASP A 108 7.39 10.39 -10.75
CA ASP A 108 6.71 10.36 -12.05
C ASP A 108 7.17 11.55 -12.91
N PRO A 109 7.80 11.32 -14.08
CA PRO A 109 8.29 12.37 -14.95
C PRO A 109 7.17 13.19 -15.62
N ASP A 110 5.94 12.66 -15.66
CA ASP A 110 4.79 13.35 -16.27
C ASP A 110 4.20 14.41 -15.33
N VAL A 111 4.63 14.46 -14.06
CA VAL A 111 4.22 15.47 -13.06
C VAL A 111 5.38 16.48 -12.87
N PRO A 112 5.24 17.71 -13.36
CA PRO A 112 6.36 18.66 -13.46
C PRO A 112 6.73 19.37 -12.15
N ASP A 113 5.82 19.45 -11.17
CA ASP A 113 5.90 20.32 -10.00
C ASP A 113 5.74 19.56 -8.67
N TRP A 114 6.38 18.39 -8.57
CA TRP A 114 6.32 17.56 -7.37
C TRP A 114 6.67 18.34 -6.09
N PRO A 115 5.80 18.31 -5.05
CA PRO A 115 6.18 18.73 -3.71
C PRO A 115 7.11 17.67 -3.09
N VAL A 116 8.42 17.79 -3.37
CA VAL A 116 9.42 16.73 -3.12
C VAL A 116 9.45 16.28 -1.66
N GLU A 117 9.30 17.19 -0.70
CA GLU A 117 9.33 16.84 0.72
C GLU A 117 8.13 15.98 1.12
N GLU A 118 6.93 16.34 0.67
CA GLU A 118 5.69 15.61 0.89
C GLU A 118 5.67 14.29 0.10
N ALA A 119 6.19 14.27 -1.12
CA ALA A 119 6.36 13.06 -1.92
C ALA A 119 7.31 12.08 -1.23
N LEU A 120 8.39 12.58 -0.60
CA LEU A 120 9.31 11.76 0.19
C LEU A 120 8.63 11.19 1.45
N LYS A 121 7.83 11.99 2.16
CA LYS A 121 7.02 11.51 3.31
C LYS A 121 6.04 10.42 2.88
N PHE A 122 5.36 10.62 1.75
CA PHE A 122 4.44 9.65 1.16
C PHE A 122 5.15 8.34 0.78
N ALA A 123 6.31 8.42 0.13
CA ALA A 123 7.10 7.25 -0.25
C ALA A 123 7.62 6.48 0.98
N LYS A 124 8.05 7.17 2.04
CA LYS A 124 8.46 6.52 3.30
C LYS A 124 7.31 5.78 3.97
N LEU A 125 6.13 6.41 4.07
CA LEU A 125 4.93 5.74 4.59
C LEU A 125 4.56 4.50 3.76
N ALA A 126 4.71 4.59 2.43
CA ALA A 126 4.45 3.48 1.53
C ALA A 126 5.46 2.32 1.70
N LEU A 127 6.74 2.64 1.94
CA LEU A 127 7.77 1.64 2.29
C LEU A 127 7.46 0.95 3.62
N GLU A 128 7.08 1.70 4.65
CA GLU A 128 6.66 1.14 5.95
C GLU A 128 5.45 0.18 5.79
N CYS A 129 4.49 0.53 4.92
CA CYS A 129 3.38 -0.35 4.58
C CYS A 129 3.84 -1.65 3.89
N ALA A 130 4.88 -1.56 3.07
CA ALA A 130 5.45 -2.65 2.27
C ALA A 130 6.55 -3.45 3.00
N GLU A 131 6.68 -3.30 4.32
CA GLU A 131 7.63 -4.07 5.13
C GLU A 131 7.41 -5.58 4.99
N LEU A 132 8.51 -6.33 4.94
CA LEU A 132 8.45 -7.79 4.74
C LEU A 132 7.77 -8.47 5.93
N ARG A 133 8.06 -8.01 7.16
CA ARG A 133 7.46 -8.55 8.37
C ARG A 133 6.17 -7.79 8.69
N ARG A 134 5.08 -8.54 8.82
CA ARG A 134 3.73 -8.05 9.13
C ARG A 134 3.66 -7.17 10.36
N LYS A 135 4.47 -7.48 11.38
CA LYS A 135 4.50 -6.74 12.66
C LYS A 135 5.12 -5.34 12.54
N ASP A 136 5.94 -5.10 11.52
CA ASP A 136 6.60 -3.81 11.30
C ASP A 136 5.72 -2.87 10.48
N ARG A 137 4.72 -3.41 9.78
CA ARG A 137 3.77 -2.59 9.00
C ARG A 137 2.93 -1.72 9.94
N PRO A 138 2.67 -0.46 9.60
CA PRO A 138 1.86 0.46 10.40
C PRO A 138 0.39 0.02 10.48
N ASP A 139 -0.34 0.51 11.49
CA ASP A 139 -1.78 0.30 11.57
C ASP A 139 -2.50 1.18 10.53
N LEU A 140 -3.39 0.56 9.75
CA LEU A 140 -4.08 1.26 8.65
C LEU A 140 -4.94 2.43 9.14
N GLY A 141 -5.70 2.23 10.22
CA GLY A 141 -6.64 3.23 10.72
C GLY A 141 -6.00 4.29 11.62
N ARG A 142 -5.01 3.90 12.43
CA ARG A 142 -4.37 4.77 13.41
C ARG A 142 -3.17 5.54 12.88
N VAL A 143 -2.49 5.04 11.84
CA VAL A 143 -1.26 5.64 11.32
C VAL A 143 -1.42 6.02 9.85
N VAL A 144 -1.67 5.04 8.97
CA VAL A 144 -1.66 5.26 7.52
C VAL A 144 -2.74 6.25 7.08
N LEU A 145 -4.00 6.02 7.49
CA LEU A 145 -5.13 6.86 7.09
C LEU A 145 -4.99 8.33 7.55
N PRO A 146 -4.62 8.62 8.83
CA PRO A 146 -4.34 9.99 9.25
C PRO A 146 -3.25 10.69 8.43
N GLU A 147 -2.14 10.03 8.13
CA GLU A 147 -1.05 10.62 7.33
C GLU A 147 -1.49 10.90 5.89
N LEU A 148 -2.19 9.94 5.26
CA LEU A 148 -2.75 10.17 3.92
C LEU A 148 -3.78 11.31 3.89
N ASN A 149 -4.59 11.47 4.95
CA ASN A 149 -5.52 12.59 5.06
C ASN A 149 -4.81 13.95 5.18
N LYS A 150 -3.68 14.03 5.90
CA LYS A 150 -2.87 15.25 5.99
C LYS A 150 -2.30 15.63 4.62
N LEU A 151 -1.72 14.66 3.91
CA LEU A 151 -1.19 14.87 2.56
C LEU A 151 -2.28 15.29 1.57
N ARG A 152 -3.48 14.70 1.68
CA ARG A 152 -4.65 15.11 0.89
C ARG A 152 -5.07 16.56 1.19
N ALA A 153 -5.11 16.96 2.45
CA ALA A 153 -5.48 18.33 2.83
C ALA A 153 -4.50 19.35 2.22
N LEU A 154 -3.19 19.07 2.31
CA LEU A 154 -2.14 19.89 1.70
C LEU A 154 -2.30 20.00 0.17
N ALA A 155 -2.64 18.90 -0.50
CA ALA A 155 -2.87 18.90 -1.95
C ALA A 155 -4.10 19.74 -2.33
N LEU A 156 -5.18 19.69 -1.55
CA LEU A 156 -6.39 20.47 -1.77
C LEU A 156 -6.16 21.98 -1.55
N GLU A 157 -5.40 22.35 -0.53
CA GLU A 157 -5.00 23.75 -0.29
C GLU A 157 -4.17 24.32 -1.45
N LYS A 158 -3.28 23.52 -2.04
CA LYS A 158 -2.48 23.94 -3.21
C LYS A 158 -3.30 24.01 -4.51
N MET A 159 -4.32 23.17 -4.68
CA MET A 159 -5.19 23.18 -5.87
C MET A 159 -6.20 24.33 -5.88
N PHE A 160 -6.64 24.80 -4.72
CA PHE A 160 -7.59 25.90 -4.56
C PHE A 160 -7.02 26.97 -3.61
N PRO A 161 -5.98 27.71 -4.05
CA PRO A 161 -5.30 28.71 -3.23
C PRO A 161 -6.17 29.93 -2.89
#